data_AF-A0ABD5W9T0-F1
#
_entry.id   AF-A0ABD5W9T0-F1
#
_cell.length_a   1.000
_cell.length_b   1.000
_cell.length_c   1.000
_cell.angle_alpha   90.00
_cell.angle_beta   90.00
_cell.angle_gamma   90.00
#
_symmetry.space_group_name_H-M   'P 1'
#
loop_
_entity.id
_entity.type
_entity.pdbx_description
1 polymer ?
#
loop_
_entity_poly.entity_id
_entity_poly.type
_entity_poly.pdbx_seq_one_letter_code
_entity_poly.pdbx_strand_id
1 'polypeptide(L)'
;MDGLDEDDLKTPVFEHLGVFENVDFEQIDQFYRYVDPTRGTDITVPHGPEAAIDAYAAAFPEENAGIRKFINVILTTRREVADWPFFEEPSLVDYALAPVRQRTLGRYRKTTLGELLDDVIDDESCKLALGANLGYYHDDPYELSLPFFAVAQGGYIDGGSYYVRGGSQRLSDYLVSLIEENGGAVDCGRLVSDIHVRDGWVSGATHAKTYTETDEQTTQANSVIANAAVPTVAENLLADPHGSTLAAEISDRAIAPSLTTLYLVFEPTPADLGNECYSTIIEGTDIDTLLTLVTHLRRGSEAADSRSSTTARWPPTSHPMVSLSAPSRPSTTTTRGVG
;
A
#
# COMPACT_ATOMS: atom_id res chain seq x y z
N MET A 1 -4.92 -4.30 -4.81
CA MET A 1 -3.79 -5.17 -4.45
C MET A 1 -3.13 -5.56 -5.75
N ASP A 2 -1.82 -5.37 -5.86
CA ASP A 2 -1.03 -5.79 -7.02
C ASP A 2 -0.63 -7.26 -6.94
N GLY A 3 -0.33 -7.86 -8.10
CA GLY A 3 0.32 -9.17 -8.16
C GLY A 3 -0.67 -10.33 -8.12
N LEU A 4 -0.51 -11.26 -7.17
CA LEU A 4 -1.19 -12.56 -7.09
C LEU A 4 -0.83 -13.55 -8.20
N ASP A 5 0.29 -13.33 -8.87
CA ASP A 5 0.95 -14.23 -9.81
C ASP A 5 2.13 -14.98 -9.16
N GLU A 6 2.84 -15.78 -9.96
CA GLU A 6 3.94 -16.65 -9.50
C GLU A 6 5.16 -15.89 -8.98
N ASP A 7 5.39 -14.67 -9.47
CA ASP A 7 6.50 -13.81 -9.05
C ASP A 7 6.15 -12.94 -7.81
N ASP A 8 4.96 -13.10 -7.21
CA ASP A 8 4.53 -12.34 -6.05
C ASP A 8 4.82 -13.07 -4.74
N LEU A 9 5.64 -12.44 -3.88
CA LEU A 9 6.01 -12.96 -2.57
C LEU A 9 4.80 -13.16 -1.63
N LYS A 10 3.65 -12.53 -1.92
CA LYS A 10 2.40 -12.72 -1.17
C LYS A 10 1.74 -14.07 -1.45
N THR A 11 1.88 -14.59 -2.68
CA THR A 11 1.19 -15.80 -3.15
C THR A 11 1.44 -17.02 -2.27
N PRO A 12 2.69 -17.45 -1.96
CA PRO A 12 2.91 -18.62 -1.11
C PRO A 12 2.39 -18.44 0.33
N VAL A 13 2.39 -17.21 0.84
CA VAL A 13 1.82 -16.90 2.17
C VAL A 13 0.30 -17.04 2.14
N PHE A 14 -0.34 -16.51 1.08
CA PHE A 14 -1.79 -16.58 0.92
C PHE A 14 -2.26 -18.02 0.71
N GLU A 15 -1.54 -18.82 -0.07
CA GLU A 15 -1.77 -20.26 -0.20
C GLU A 15 -1.63 -20.98 1.14
N HIS A 16 -0.54 -20.73 1.87
CA HIS A 16 -0.31 -21.37 3.17
C HIS A 16 -1.42 -21.05 4.19
N LEU A 17 -1.93 -19.82 4.17
CA LEU A 17 -3.00 -19.37 5.05
C LEU A 17 -4.40 -19.68 4.51
N GLY A 18 -4.54 -20.35 3.36
CA GLY A 18 -5.83 -20.69 2.76
C GLY A 18 -6.65 -19.47 2.29
N VAL A 19 -5.99 -18.35 1.98
CA VAL A 19 -6.65 -17.08 1.64
C VAL A 19 -7.40 -17.20 0.31
N PHE A 20 -6.81 -17.86 -0.69
CA PHE A 20 -7.41 -17.98 -2.02
C PHE A 20 -8.67 -18.84 -2.04
N GLU A 21 -8.84 -19.74 -1.07
CA GLU A 21 -10.02 -20.59 -0.91
C GLU A 21 -11.16 -19.90 -0.17
N ASN A 22 -10.87 -18.84 0.59
CA ASN A 22 -11.81 -18.21 1.52
C ASN A 22 -12.09 -16.73 1.24
N VAL A 23 -11.27 -16.08 0.42
CA VAL A 23 -11.39 -14.67 0.06
C VAL A 23 -11.42 -14.53 -1.45
N ASP A 24 -12.51 -13.95 -1.95
CA ASP A 24 -12.70 -13.71 -3.38
C ASP A 24 -11.95 -12.45 -3.83
N PHE A 25 -11.15 -12.59 -4.90
CA PHE A 25 -10.47 -11.49 -5.57
C PHE A 25 -11.08 -11.27 -6.95
N GLU A 26 -11.38 -10.01 -7.28
CA GLU A 26 -11.78 -9.56 -8.60
C GLU A 26 -10.62 -8.84 -9.27
N GLN A 27 -10.19 -9.32 -10.44
CA GLN A 27 -9.23 -8.58 -11.24
C GLN A 27 -9.91 -7.36 -11.85
N ILE A 28 -9.26 -6.20 -11.75
CA ILE A 28 -9.67 -4.94 -12.37
C ILE A 28 -9.18 -4.93 -13.82
N ASP A 29 -9.93 -4.30 -14.72
CA ASP A 29 -9.67 -4.34 -16.18
C ASP A 29 -8.33 -3.71 -16.59
N GLN A 30 -7.82 -2.76 -15.80
CA GLN A 30 -6.66 -1.94 -16.12
C GLN A 30 -5.93 -1.51 -14.86
N PHE A 31 -4.67 -1.12 -15.02
CA PHE A 31 -3.85 -0.68 -13.90
C PHE A 31 -4.32 0.69 -13.39
N TYR A 32 -4.20 1.73 -14.21
CA TYR A 32 -4.72 3.06 -13.91
C TYR A 32 -4.95 3.85 -15.20
N ARG A 33 -5.67 4.96 -15.08
CA ARG A 33 -5.67 6.04 -16.07
C ARG A 33 -4.90 7.24 -15.55
N TYR A 34 -4.01 7.80 -16.36
CA TYR A 34 -3.28 9.03 -16.08
C TYR A 34 -3.78 10.15 -16.98
N VAL A 35 -4.12 11.29 -16.38
CA VAL A 35 -4.63 12.47 -17.09
C VAL A 35 -3.78 13.68 -16.71
N ASP A 36 -3.14 14.30 -17.69
CA ASP A 36 -2.51 15.61 -17.58
C ASP A 36 -3.29 16.61 -18.43
N PRO A 37 -4.15 17.45 -17.81
CA PRO A 37 -4.97 18.40 -18.54
C PRO A 37 -4.17 19.57 -19.12
N THR A 38 -2.99 19.88 -18.57
CA THR A 38 -2.13 20.98 -19.04
C THR A 38 -1.46 20.62 -20.35
N ARG A 39 -1.03 19.36 -20.48
CA ARG A 39 -0.35 18.85 -21.69
C ARG A 39 -1.27 18.12 -22.65
N GLY A 40 -2.50 17.83 -22.23
CA GLY A 40 -3.48 17.09 -23.04
C GLY A 40 -3.16 15.60 -23.12
N THR A 41 -2.45 15.05 -22.12
CA THR A 41 -2.14 13.62 -22.04
C THR A 41 -3.27 12.89 -21.34
N ASP A 42 -3.74 11.80 -21.94
CA ASP A 42 -4.78 10.94 -21.37
C ASP A 42 -4.46 9.49 -21.76
N ILE A 43 -3.96 8.71 -20.81
CA ILE A 43 -3.44 7.37 -21.03
C ILE A 43 -4.14 6.43 -20.07
N THR A 44 -4.75 5.38 -20.61
CA THR A 44 -5.20 4.23 -19.81
C THR A 44 -4.19 3.12 -19.98
N VAL A 45 -3.57 2.71 -18.86
CA VAL A 45 -2.50 1.70 -18.84
C VAL A 45 -3.13 0.34 -18.57
N PRO A 46 -3.15 -0.57 -19.56
CA PRO A 46 -3.67 -1.92 -19.36
C PRO A 46 -2.67 -2.77 -18.55
N HIS A 47 -3.15 -3.92 -18.08
CA HIS A 47 -2.26 -4.99 -17.60
C HIS A 47 -1.56 -5.67 -18.78
N GLY A 48 -0.40 -6.25 -18.53
CA GLY A 48 0.44 -6.91 -19.51
C GLY A 48 1.60 -6.02 -19.99
N PRO A 49 2.84 -6.52 -20.02
CA PRO A 49 4.03 -5.73 -20.37
C PRO A 49 3.95 -5.05 -21.75
N GLU A 50 3.64 -5.81 -22.80
CA GLU A 50 3.57 -5.25 -24.16
C GLU A 50 2.38 -4.31 -24.34
N ALA A 51 1.23 -4.61 -23.71
CA ALA A 51 0.07 -3.73 -23.77
C ALA A 51 0.32 -2.39 -23.05
N ALA A 52 1.01 -2.42 -21.91
CA ALA A 52 1.44 -1.22 -21.21
C ALA A 52 2.45 -0.41 -22.05
N ILE A 53 3.46 -1.08 -22.63
CA ILE A 53 4.43 -0.44 -23.53
C ILE A 53 3.71 0.25 -24.70
N ASP A 54 2.79 -0.46 -25.36
CA ASP A 54 2.05 0.07 -26.51
C ASP A 54 1.18 1.27 -26.12
N ALA A 55 0.54 1.24 -24.94
CA ALA A 55 -0.25 2.36 -24.42
C ALA A 55 0.61 3.61 -24.17
N TYR A 56 1.77 3.45 -23.53
CA TYR A 56 2.68 4.59 -23.31
C TYR A 56 3.31 5.07 -24.62
N ALA A 57 3.76 4.16 -25.49
CA ALA A 57 4.38 4.51 -26.77
C ALA A 57 3.40 5.17 -27.76
N ALA A 58 2.10 4.90 -27.64
CA ALA A 58 1.09 5.61 -28.42
C ALA A 58 0.99 7.09 -28.02
N ALA A 59 1.18 7.41 -26.74
CA ALA A 59 1.18 8.78 -26.23
C ALA A 59 2.56 9.48 -26.37
N PHE A 60 3.65 8.72 -26.25
CA PHE A 60 5.04 9.20 -26.30
C PHE A 60 5.86 8.40 -27.33
N PRO A 61 5.59 8.55 -28.64
CA PRO A 61 6.20 7.71 -29.67
C PRO A 61 7.73 7.84 -29.76
N GLU A 62 8.27 9.03 -29.47
CA GLU A 62 9.71 9.28 -29.48
C GLU A 62 10.44 8.60 -28.30
N GLU A 63 9.71 8.29 -27.22
CA GLU A 63 10.25 7.68 -26.00
C GLU A 63 10.17 6.14 -25.99
N ASN A 64 9.68 5.51 -27.07
CA ASN A 64 9.38 4.06 -27.11
C ASN A 64 10.58 3.19 -26.69
N ALA A 65 11.79 3.52 -27.14
CA ALA A 65 12.99 2.78 -26.74
C ALA A 65 13.26 2.87 -25.24
N GLY A 66 13.04 4.06 -24.67
CA GLY A 66 13.15 4.35 -23.24
C GLY A 66 12.11 3.62 -22.40
N ILE A 67 10.84 3.70 -22.82
CA ILE A 67 9.70 3.00 -22.20
C ILE A 67 9.96 1.49 -22.15
N ARG A 68 10.39 0.90 -23.27
CA ARG A 68 10.74 -0.53 -23.32
C ARG A 68 11.88 -0.87 -22.37
N LYS A 69 12.92 -0.04 -22.29
CA LYS A 69 14.03 -0.24 -21.36
C LYS A 69 13.54 -0.16 -19.91
N PHE A 70 12.72 0.83 -19.57
CA PHE A 70 12.14 1.01 -18.24
C PHE A 70 11.33 -0.22 -17.82
N ILE A 71 10.33 -0.62 -18.61
CA ILE A 71 9.45 -1.75 -18.30
C ILE A 71 10.27 -3.05 -18.16
N ASN A 72 11.24 -3.28 -19.04
CA ASN A 72 12.11 -4.46 -18.94
C ASN A 72 12.96 -4.47 -17.66
N VAL A 73 13.51 -3.32 -17.24
CA VAL A 73 14.27 -3.22 -15.99
C VAL A 73 13.36 -3.52 -14.79
N ILE A 74 12.14 -2.97 -14.76
CA ILE A 74 11.15 -3.21 -13.71
C ILE A 74 10.84 -4.71 -13.59
N LEU A 75 10.41 -5.33 -14.69
CA LEU A 75 9.96 -6.73 -14.68
C LEU A 75 11.10 -7.71 -14.43
N THR A 76 12.28 -7.46 -15.00
CA THR A 76 13.45 -8.31 -14.75
C THR A 76 13.88 -8.19 -13.29
N THR A 77 13.95 -6.98 -12.74
CA THR A 77 14.31 -6.79 -11.32
C THR A 77 13.32 -7.50 -10.40
N ARG A 78 12.01 -7.42 -10.67
CA ARG A 78 10.98 -8.14 -9.91
C ARG A 78 11.21 -9.66 -9.93
N ARG A 79 11.40 -10.25 -11.12
CA ARG A 79 11.68 -11.70 -11.27
C ARG A 79 12.95 -12.11 -10.53
N GLU A 80 14.01 -11.32 -10.66
CA GLU A 80 15.29 -11.60 -9.98
C GLU A 80 15.18 -11.50 -8.44
N VAL A 81 14.27 -10.67 -7.93
CA VAL A 81 13.93 -10.65 -6.50
C VAL A 81 13.14 -11.90 -6.14
N ALA A 82 12.08 -12.25 -6.88
CA ALA A 82 11.23 -13.40 -6.61
C ALA A 82 11.99 -14.75 -6.65
N ASP A 83 13.01 -14.86 -7.51
CA ASP A 83 13.88 -16.05 -7.60
C ASP A 83 14.76 -16.26 -6.35
N TRP A 84 14.84 -15.29 -5.43
CA TRP A 84 15.57 -15.46 -4.17
C TRP A 84 14.73 -16.25 -3.16
N PRO A 85 15.28 -17.31 -2.52
CA PRO A 85 14.56 -18.09 -1.53
C PRO A 85 14.40 -17.30 -0.22
N PHE A 86 13.33 -16.50 -0.11
CA PHE A 86 13.04 -15.70 1.09
C PHE A 86 12.41 -16.49 2.24
N PHE A 87 11.72 -17.58 1.93
CA PHE A 87 11.02 -18.41 2.91
C PHE A 87 11.81 -19.67 3.32
N GLU A 88 13.00 -19.86 2.73
CA GLU A 88 13.90 -20.98 2.99
C GLU A 88 15.32 -20.45 3.23
N GLU A 89 16.18 -21.26 3.85
CA GLU A 89 17.59 -20.92 4.01
C GLU A 89 18.31 -21.00 2.65
N PRO A 90 18.91 -19.90 2.14
CA PRO A 90 19.59 -19.91 0.85
C PRO A 90 20.76 -20.90 0.82
N SER A 91 20.83 -21.72 -0.22
CA SER A 91 21.91 -22.70 -0.37
C SER A 91 23.21 -22.06 -0.88
N LEU A 92 24.34 -22.75 -0.74
CA LEU A 92 25.60 -22.32 -1.36
C LEU A 92 25.52 -22.17 -2.88
N VAL A 93 24.63 -22.93 -3.54
CA VAL A 93 24.40 -22.83 -4.98
C VAL A 93 23.69 -21.53 -5.32
N ASP A 94 22.72 -21.11 -4.51
CA ASP A 94 22.01 -19.84 -4.71
C ASP A 94 22.97 -18.66 -4.59
N TYR A 95 23.84 -18.67 -3.58
CA TYR A 95 24.91 -17.68 -3.45
C TYR A 95 25.89 -17.69 -4.63
N ALA A 96 26.27 -18.88 -5.11
CA ALA A 96 27.20 -18.99 -6.24
C ALA A 96 26.59 -18.49 -7.57
N LEU A 97 25.28 -18.67 -7.75
CA LEU A 97 24.55 -18.26 -8.95
C LEU A 97 24.00 -16.84 -8.88
N ALA A 98 23.93 -16.22 -7.69
CA ALA A 98 23.44 -14.87 -7.46
C ALA A 98 23.98 -13.80 -8.44
N PRO A 99 25.30 -13.75 -8.78
CA PRO A 99 25.81 -12.74 -9.73
C PRO A 99 25.26 -12.88 -11.15
N VAL A 100 24.79 -14.07 -11.52
CA VAL A 100 24.21 -14.39 -12.84
C VAL A 100 22.69 -14.23 -12.80
N ARG A 101 22.04 -14.79 -11.76
CA ARG A 101 20.58 -14.77 -11.58
C ARG A 101 20.07 -13.38 -11.21
N GLN A 102 20.75 -12.63 -10.36
CA GLN A 102 20.37 -11.28 -9.93
C GLN A 102 21.23 -10.19 -10.58
N ARG A 103 21.51 -10.32 -11.87
CA ARG A 103 22.41 -9.39 -12.57
C ARG A 103 21.81 -7.98 -12.66
N THR A 104 20.53 -7.88 -12.98
CA THR A 104 19.82 -6.61 -13.14
C THR A 104 19.62 -5.94 -11.78
N LEU A 105 19.12 -6.69 -10.79
CA LEU A 105 19.03 -6.28 -9.41
C LEU A 105 20.39 -5.81 -8.89
N GLY A 106 21.45 -6.59 -9.11
CA GLY A 106 22.81 -6.22 -8.71
C GLY A 106 23.32 -4.92 -9.34
N ARG A 107 22.98 -4.69 -10.63
CA ARG A 107 23.30 -3.45 -11.35
C ARG A 107 22.57 -2.24 -10.80
N TYR A 108 21.29 -2.39 -10.46
CA TYR A 108 20.39 -1.30 -10.10
C TYR A 108 20.11 -1.18 -8.59
N ARG A 109 20.78 -1.99 -7.75
CA ARG A 109 20.52 -2.08 -6.29
C ARG A 109 20.65 -0.79 -5.50
N LYS A 110 21.36 0.21 -6.04
CA LYS A 110 21.56 1.54 -5.43
C LYS A 110 20.95 2.67 -6.26
N THR A 111 20.26 2.34 -7.34
CA THR A 111 19.64 3.30 -8.24
C THR A 111 18.28 3.70 -7.71
N THR A 112 17.89 4.94 -7.92
CA THR A 112 16.55 5.44 -7.58
C THR A 112 15.63 5.43 -8.79
N LEU A 113 14.32 5.54 -8.57
CA LEU A 113 13.35 5.63 -9.67
C LEU A 113 13.68 6.80 -10.61
N GLY A 114 13.94 7.98 -10.04
CA GLY A 114 14.26 9.20 -10.78
C GLY A 114 15.53 9.05 -11.61
N GLU A 115 16.58 8.44 -11.05
CA GLU A 115 17.83 8.17 -11.79
C GLU A 115 17.63 7.24 -13.00
N LEU A 116 16.77 6.22 -12.90
CA LEU A 116 16.46 5.38 -14.05
C LEU A 116 15.65 6.13 -15.10
N LEU A 117 14.64 6.89 -14.68
CA LEU A 117 13.80 7.67 -15.60
C LEU A 117 14.64 8.70 -16.36
N ASP A 118 15.57 9.39 -15.69
CA ASP A 118 16.50 10.34 -16.32
C ASP A 118 17.50 9.66 -17.28
N ASP A 119 17.88 8.40 -17.05
CA ASP A 119 18.79 7.65 -17.94
C ASP A 119 18.09 7.13 -19.21
N VAL A 120 16.77 6.99 -19.20
CA VAL A 120 16.05 6.27 -20.26
C VAL A 120 14.96 7.07 -20.96
N ILE A 121 14.48 8.17 -20.37
CA ILE A 121 13.40 9.01 -20.91
C ILE A 121 13.87 10.46 -20.98
N ASP A 122 13.65 11.13 -22.11
CA ASP A 122 13.97 12.55 -22.26
C ASP A 122 12.77 13.45 -21.89
N ASP A 123 11.55 13.10 -22.31
CA ASP A 123 10.31 13.84 -22.02
C ASP A 123 9.85 13.69 -20.56
N GLU A 124 9.85 14.80 -19.81
CA GLU A 124 9.35 14.89 -18.43
C GLU A 124 7.89 14.44 -18.29
N SER A 125 7.06 14.67 -19.29
CA SER A 125 5.65 14.25 -19.32
C SER A 125 5.54 12.72 -19.35
N CYS A 126 6.45 12.06 -20.06
CA CYS A 126 6.54 10.61 -20.09
C CYS A 126 7.06 10.07 -18.75
N LYS A 127 8.01 10.75 -18.09
CA LYS A 127 8.48 10.38 -16.75
C LYS A 127 7.36 10.46 -15.71
N LEU A 128 6.58 11.56 -15.72
CA LEU A 128 5.42 11.73 -14.85
C LEU A 128 4.37 10.64 -15.10
N ALA A 129 4.08 10.33 -16.37
CA ALA A 129 3.15 9.26 -16.72
C ALA A 129 3.64 7.88 -16.24
N LEU A 130 4.91 7.51 -16.44
CA LEU A 130 5.46 6.22 -15.99
C LEU A 130 5.50 6.11 -14.46
N GLY A 131 5.74 7.23 -13.77
CA GLY A 131 5.80 7.34 -12.31
C GLY A 131 4.51 7.81 -11.64
N ALA A 132 3.37 7.80 -12.34
CA ALA A 132 2.14 8.46 -11.87
C ALA A 132 1.65 7.97 -10.49
N ASN A 133 1.91 6.71 -10.16
CA ASN A 133 1.57 6.10 -8.88
C ASN A 133 2.68 6.21 -7.82
N LEU A 134 3.66 7.11 -7.99
CA LEU A 134 4.75 7.38 -7.03
C LEU A 134 4.21 7.49 -5.60
N GLY A 135 3.12 8.22 -5.42
CA GLY A 135 2.48 8.49 -4.11
C GLY A 135 1.99 7.25 -3.36
N TYR A 136 2.01 6.05 -3.97
CA TYR A 136 1.77 4.80 -3.25
C TYR A 136 2.96 4.38 -2.38
N TYR A 137 4.15 4.91 -2.68
CA TYR A 137 5.42 4.39 -2.18
C TYR A 137 6.32 5.47 -1.59
N HIS A 138 6.33 6.67 -2.18
CA HIS A 138 7.19 7.77 -1.77
C HIS A 138 6.63 9.11 -2.24
N ASP A 139 7.22 10.20 -1.75
CA ASP A 139 7.02 11.56 -2.23
C ASP A 139 8.16 12.09 -3.13
N ASP A 140 9.21 11.30 -3.33
CA ASP A 140 10.44 11.72 -4.02
C ASP A 140 11.01 10.56 -4.85
N PRO A 141 10.94 10.63 -6.20
CA PRO A 141 11.45 9.55 -7.04
C PRO A 141 12.99 9.43 -6.97
N TYR A 142 13.69 10.48 -6.53
CA TYR A 142 15.15 10.50 -6.40
C TYR A 142 15.65 9.95 -5.07
N GLU A 143 14.75 9.60 -4.14
CA GLU A 143 15.05 8.88 -2.89
C GLU A 143 14.44 7.47 -2.88
N LEU A 144 13.47 7.20 -3.76
CA LEU A 144 12.82 5.91 -3.88
C LEU A 144 13.74 4.84 -4.50
N SER A 145 14.04 3.81 -3.72
CA SER A 145 14.76 2.60 -4.15
C SER A 145 14.10 1.97 -5.38
N LEU A 146 14.85 1.88 -6.49
CA LEU A 146 14.34 1.29 -7.72
C LEU A 146 13.96 -0.19 -7.55
N PRO A 147 14.74 -1.07 -6.87
CA PRO A 147 14.29 -2.45 -6.63
C PRO A 147 12.96 -2.54 -5.88
N PHE A 148 12.73 -1.67 -4.90
CA PHE A 148 11.45 -1.64 -4.16
C PHE A 148 10.30 -1.24 -5.08
N PHE A 149 10.47 -0.16 -5.84
CA PHE A 149 9.47 0.26 -6.83
C PHE A 149 9.25 -0.80 -7.91
N ALA A 150 10.30 -1.49 -8.36
CA ALA A 150 10.21 -2.50 -9.41
C ALA A 150 9.34 -3.70 -9.01
N VAL A 151 9.45 -4.17 -7.76
CA VAL A 151 8.60 -5.26 -7.25
C VAL A 151 7.14 -4.85 -7.28
N ALA A 152 6.81 -3.67 -6.73
CA ALA A 152 5.43 -3.21 -6.63
C ALA A 152 4.83 -2.81 -8.00
N GLN A 153 5.57 -2.04 -8.80
CA GLN A 153 5.16 -1.63 -10.15
C GLN A 153 5.02 -2.82 -11.08
N GLY A 154 5.98 -3.75 -11.04
CA GLY A 154 5.94 -4.98 -11.82
C GLY A 154 4.77 -5.88 -11.43
N GLY A 155 4.40 -5.91 -10.15
CA GLY A 155 3.19 -6.61 -9.67
C GLY A 155 1.92 -6.11 -10.34
N TYR A 156 1.78 -4.79 -10.52
CA TYR A 156 0.63 -4.21 -11.22
C TYR A 156 0.67 -4.42 -12.74
N ILE A 157 1.84 -4.35 -13.36
CA ILE A 157 2.00 -4.49 -14.81
C ILE A 157 1.82 -5.95 -15.25
N ASP A 158 2.49 -6.89 -14.59
CA ASP A 158 2.52 -8.31 -15.00
C ASP A 158 1.44 -9.12 -14.26
N GLY A 159 1.36 -8.99 -12.94
CA GLY A 159 0.42 -9.75 -12.12
C GLY A 159 -1.01 -9.20 -12.12
N GLY A 160 -1.15 -7.89 -12.26
CA GLY A 160 -2.43 -7.19 -12.39
C GLY A 160 -2.90 -6.49 -11.12
N SER A 161 -4.08 -5.88 -11.20
CA SER A 161 -4.75 -5.20 -10.08
C SER A 161 -5.95 -6.01 -9.61
N TYR A 162 -6.06 -6.26 -8.31
CA TYR A 162 -7.15 -7.02 -7.70
C TYR A 162 -7.85 -6.25 -6.58
N TYR A 163 -9.17 -6.42 -6.53
CA TYR A 163 -10.06 -5.95 -5.48
C TYR A 163 -10.60 -7.13 -4.68
N VAL A 164 -10.62 -7.01 -3.34
CA VAL A 164 -11.27 -8.02 -2.49
C VAL A 164 -12.78 -7.83 -2.58
N ARG A 165 -13.49 -8.81 -3.13
CA ARG A 165 -14.95 -8.74 -3.29
C ARG A 165 -15.60 -8.51 -1.91
N GLY A 166 -16.35 -7.41 -1.79
CA GLY A 166 -16.97 -7.01 -0.53
C GLY A 166 -16.09 -6.18 0.41
N GLY A 167 -14.91 -5.73 -0.05
CA GLY A 167 -14.02 -4.81 0.64
C GLY A 167 -12.92 -5.49 1.44
N SER A 168 -11.87 -4.73 1.76
CA SER A 168 -10.67 -5.22 2.46
C SER A 168 -10.95 -5.83 3.84
N GLN A 169 -12.03 -5.42 4.50
CA GLN A 169 -12.45 -6.00 5.78
C GLN A 169 -12.66 -7.52 5.69
N ARG A 170 -13.06 -8.06 4.53
CA ARG A 170 -13.22 -9.51 4.32
C ARG A 170 -11.94 -10.29 4.54
N LEU A 171 -10.82 -9.77 4.04
CA LEU A 171 -9.51 -10.37 4.25
C LEU A 171 -9.12 -10.31 5.73
N SER A 172 -9.32 -9.16 6.38
CA SER A 172 -9.04 -8.99 7.81
C SER A 172 -9.87 -9.96 8.66
N ASP A 173 -11.18 -10.08 8.40
CA ASP A 173 -12.08 -10.96 9.13
C ASP A 173 -11.67 -12.43 8.99
N TYR A 174 -11.24 -12.85 7.80
CA TYR A 174 -10.72 -14.20 7.58
C TYR A 174 -9.42 -14.47 8.35
N LEU A 175 -8.48 -13.52 8.34
CA LEU A 175 -7.24 -13.69 9.11
C LEU A 175 -7.50 -13.72 10.61
N VAL A 176 -8.50 -12.95 11.10
CA VAL A 176 -8.96 -13.04 12.49
C VAL A 176 -9.55 -14.41 12.80
N SER A 177 -10.43 -14.94 11.94
CA SER A 177 -11.00 -16.28 12.18
C SER A 177 -9.92 -17.35 12.20
N LEU A 178 -8.90 -17.25 11.35
CA LEU A 178 -7.76 -18.17 11.35
C LEU A 178 -7.00 -18.15 12.69
N ILE A 179 -6.80 -16.96 13.28
CA ILE A 179 -6.16 -16.83 14.60
C ILE A 179 -7.01 -17.52 15.67
N GLU A 180 -8.32 -17.24 15.71
CA GLU A 180 -9.24 -17.77 16.72
C GLU A 180 -9.44 -19.28 16.61
N GLU A 181 -9.57 -19.80 15.39
CA GLU A 181 -9.71 -21.24 15.12
C GLU A 181 -8.47 -22.05 15.52
N ASN A 182 -7.30 -21.41 15.54
CA ASN A 182 -6.04 -22.00 16.01
C ASN A 182 -5.76 -21.73 17.49
N GLY A 183 -6.77 -21.31 18.26
CA GLY A 183 -6.69 -21.11 19.71
C GLY A 183 -6.01 -19.80 20.14
N GLY A 184 -5.77 -18.89 19.20
CA GLY A 184 -5.40 -17.50 19.49
C GLY A 184 -6.59 -16.66 19.93
N ALA A 185 -6.33 -15.42 20.30
CA ALA A 185 -7.35 -14.44 20.68
C ALA A 185 -7.07 -13.10 20.01
N VAL A 186 -8.13 -12.40 19.60
CA VAL A 186 -8.04 -11.05 19.01
C VAL A 186 -8.88 -10.07 19.84
N ASP A 187 -8.20 -9.26 20.65
CA ASP A 187 -8.83 -8.29 21.52
C ASP A 187 -8.85 -6.88 20.91
N CYS A 188 -9.96 -6.54 20.25
CA CYS A 188 -10.19 -5.20 19.71
C CYS A 188 -10.57 -4.19 20.80
N GLY A 189 -10.29 -2.89 20.55
CA GLY A 189 -10.65 -1.81 21.48
C GLY A 189 -9.84 -1.81 22.77
N ARG A 190 -8.63 -2.38 22.73
CA ARG A 190 -7.64 -2.32 23.80
C ARG A 190 -6.44 -1.48 23.39
N LEU A 191 -6.05 -0.54 24.24
CA LEU A 191 -4.86 0.29 24.07
C LEU A 191 -3.73 -0.31 24.91
N VAL A 192 -2.62 -0.66 24.25
CA VAL A 192 -1.37 -1.03 24.92
C VAL A 192 -0.69 0.25 25.41
N SER A 193 -0.29 0.28 26.69
CA SER A 193 0.34 1.44 27.33
C SER A 193 1.80 1.20 27.72
N ASP A 194 2.24 -0.06 27.84
CA ASP A 194 3.61 -0.39 28.24
C ASP A 194 4.00 -1.78 27.73
N ILE A 195 5.24 -1.95 27.30
CA ILE A 195 5.87 -3.22 26.94
C ILE A 195 6.97 -3.50 27.97
N HIS A 196 6.78 -4.59 28.71
CA HIS A 196 7.65 -4.94 29.84
C HIS A 196 8.91 -5.64 29.35
N VAL A 197 10.08 -5.11 29.71
CA VAL A 197 11.38 -5.75 29.46
C VAL A 197 12.05 -6.09 30.79
N ARG A 198 12.52 -7.33 30.93
CA ARG A 198 13.20 -7.84 32.12
C ARG A 198 14.46 -8.60 31.70
N ASP A 199 15.59 -8.24 32.31
CA ASP A 199 16.90 -8.87 32.04
C ASP A 199 17.28 -8.86 30.54
N GLY A 200 16.84 -7.82 29.81
CA GLY A 200 17.06 -7.67 28.36
C GLY A 200 16.07 -8.42 27.46
N TRP A 201 15.06 -9.09 28.03
CA TRP A 201 14.05 -9.85 27.30
C TRP A 201 12.65 -9.30 27.52
N VAL A 202 11.81 -9.30 26.49
CA VAL A 202 10.39 -8.96 26.62
C VAL A 202 9.72 -9.97 27.56
N SER A 203 8.83 -9.47 28.42
CA SER A 203 8.11 -10.25 29.42
C SER A 203 6.58 -10.09 29.35
N GLY A 204 6.07 -9.12 28.59
CA GLY A 204 4.64 -8.90 28.40
C GLY A 204 4.30 -7.49 27.97
N ALA A 205 3.01 -7.15 28.01
CA ALA A 205 2.51 -5.80 27.77
C ALA A 205 1.33 -5.47 28.70
N THR A 206 1.21 -4.20 29.11
CA THR A 206 0.04 -3.68 29.81
C THR A 206 -0.92 -3.04 28.81
N HIS A 207 -2.22 -3.31 28.97
CA HIS A 207 -3.27 -2.83 28.09
C HIS A 207 -4.60 -2.62 28.82
N ALA A 208 -5.36 -1.61 28.42
CA ALA A 208 -6.66 -1.26 28.99
C ALA A 208 -7.71 -1.01 27.89
N LYS A 209 -8.99 -0.85 28.23
CA LYS A 209 -10.03 -0.49 27.25
C LYS A 209 -9.80 0.92 26.69
N THR A 210 -9.70 1.06 25.38
CA THR A 210 -9.29 2.31 24.69
C THR A 210 -10.13 3.53 25.06
N TYR A 211 -11.46 3.38 25.17
CA TYR A 211 -12.35 4.53 25.34
C TYR A 211 -12.57 4.95 26.79
N THR A 212 -12.36 4.04 27.74
CA THR A 212 -12.66 4.27 29.16
C THR A 212 -11.42 4.28 30.03
N GLU A 213 -10.27 3.80 29.53
CA GLU A 213 -9.04 3.60 30.29
C GLU A 213 -9.27 2.78 31.57
N THR A 214 -10.23 1.85 31.51
CA THR A 214 -10.56 0.93 32.59
C THR A 214 -10.17 -0.50 32.21
N ASP A 215 -10.23 -1.40 33.19
CA ASP A 215 -9.88 -2.82 33.00
C ASP A 215 -8.42 -2.98 32.54
N GLU A 216 -7.50 -2.29 33.22
CA GLU A 216 -6.06 -2.48 33.01
C GLU A 216 -5.67 -3.93 33.31
N GLN A 217 -4.94 -4.53 32.37
CA GLN A 217 -4.46 -5.90 32.45
C GLN A 217 -3.01 -5.96 31.96
N THR A 218 -2.24 -6.90 32.50
CA THR A 218 -0.91 -7.23 31.99
C THR A 218 -0.95 -8.65 31.43
N THR A 219 -0.66 -8.77 30.14
CA THR A 219 -0.53 -10.06 29.47
C THR A 219 0.95 -10.42 29.37
N GLN A 220 1.32 -11.59 29.89
CA GLN A 220 2.68 -12.11 29.77
C GLN A 220 2.91 -12.65 28.37
N ALA A 221 4.09 -12.36 27.81
CA ALA A 221 4.46 -12.81 26.47
C ALA A 221 5.97 -13.04 26.40
N ASN A 222 6.37 -14.09 25.68
CA ASN A 222 7.79 -14.39 25.39
C ASN A 222 8.32 -13.57 24.20
N SER A 223 7.42 -12.97 23.42
CA SER A 223 7.72 -12.17 22.24
C SER A 223 6.58 -11.19 22.02
N VAL A 224 6.90 -9.99 21.54
CA VAL A 224 5.92 -8.96 21.17
C VAL A 224 6.26 -8.48 19.77
N ILE A 225 5.28 -8.53 18.88
CA ILE A 225 5.36 -7.95 17.54
C ILE A 225 4.51 -6.67 17.56
N ALA A 226 5.15 -5.52 17.44
CA ALA A 226 4.48 -4.22 17.46
C ALA A 226 4.29 -3.70 16.04
N ASN A 227 3.04 -3.56 15.60
CA ASN A 227 2.66 -2.83 14.38
C ASN A 227 2.19 -1.40 14.69
N ALA A 228 2.58 -0.86 15.85
CA ALA A 228 2.37 0.55 16.19
C ALA A 228 3.43 1.42 15.49
N ALA A 229 3.16 2.72 15.35
CA ALA A 229 4.15 3.66 14.83
C ALA A 229 5.44 3.58 15.67
N VAL A 230 6.60 3.45 15.00
CA VAL A 230 7.90 3.26 15.68
C VAL A 230 8.19 4.34 16.72
N PRO A 231 7.89 5.65 16.48
CA PRO A 231 8.00 6.67 17.52
C PRO A 231 7.13 6.37 18.76
N THR A 232 5.88 5.92 18.58
CA THR A 232 5.02 5.54 19.71
C THR A 232 5.62 4.39 20.50
N VAL A 233 6.22 3.40 19.82
CA VAL A 233 6.90 2.29 20.51
C VAL A 233 8.08 2.81 21.32
N ALA A 234 8.92 3.66 20.72
CA ALA A 234 10.14 4.18 21.34
C ALA A 234 9.86 5.13 22.52
N GLU A 235 8.89 6.02 22.39
CA GLU A 235 8.63 7.11 23.33
C GLU A 235 7.62 6.74 24.41
N ASN A 236 6.65 5.87 24.09
CA ASN A 236 5.49 5.64 24.96
C ASN A 236 5.42 4.19 25.47
N LEU A 237 5.89 3.21 24.71
CA LEU A 237 5.68 1.80 25.05
C LEU A 237 6.92 1.11 25.63
N LEU A 238 8.12 1.62 25.38
CA LEU A 238 9.36 1.03 25.91
C LEU A 238 10.00 1.94 26.95
N ALA A 239 10.36 1.34 28.09
CA ALA A 239 11.15 2.02 29.10
C ALA A 239 12.63 2.19 28.67
N ASP A 240 13.31 3.15 29.28
CA ASP A 240 14.75 3.32 29.12
C ASP A 240 15.55 2.14 29.69
N PRO A 241 16.67 1.75 29.06
CA PRO A 241 17.32 2.42 27.92
C PRO A 241 16.80 1.98 26.53
N HIS A 242 15.83 1.07 26.45
CA HIS A 242 15.38 0.49 25.18
C HIS A 242 14.63 1.50 24.32
N GLY A 243 13.73 2.28 24.94
CA GLY A 243 13.01 3.37 24.27
C GLY A 243 13.94 4.41 23.68
N SER A 244 14.85 4.99 24.48
CA SER A 244 15.84 5.95 23.99
C SER A 244 16.79 5.40 22.92
N THR A 245 17.17 4.12 22.99
CA THR A 245 17.99 3.49 21.93
C THR A 245 17.23 3.48 20.60
N LEU A 246 15.97 3.02 20.60
CA LEU A 246 15.15 2.99 19.40
C LEU A 246 14.84 4.41 18.88
N ALA A 247 14.58 5.36 19.77
CA ALA A 247 14.37 6.77 19.41
C ALA A 247 15.61 7.36 18.72
N ALA A 248 16.82 7.01 19.19
CA ALA A 248 18.06 7.45 18.56
C ALA A 248 18.24 6.87 17.14
N GLU A 249 17.87 5.60 16.92
CA GLU A 249 17.98 4.91 15.62
C GLU A 249 17.03 5.47 14.54
N ILE A 250 15.98 6.20 14.94
CA ILE A 250 15.02 6.82 14.02
C ILE A 250 15.11 8.34 13.97
N SER A 251 16.01 8.95 14.75
CA SER A 251 16.05 10.40 14.99
C SER A 251 16.37 11.24 13.74
N ASP A 252 16.99 10.64 12.73
CA ASP A 252 17.36 11.26 11.47
C ASP A 252 16.31 11.07 10.35
N ARG A 253 15.20 10.40 10.65
CA ARG A 253 14.12 10.13 9.69
C ARG A 253 13.13 11.29 9.63
N ALA A 254 12.77 11.69 8.43
CA ALA A 254 11.72 12.67 8.20
C ALA A 254 10.33 12.01 8.25
N ILE A 255 9.33 12.77 8.71
CA ILE A 255 7.92 12.37 8.61
C ILE A 255 7.50 12.49 7.14
N ALA A 256 6.92 11.43 6.60
CA ALA A 256 6.39 11.42 5.24
C ALA A 256 5.15 12.33 5.11
N PRO A 257 4.85 12.86 3.91
CA PRO A 257 3.63 13.62 3.67
C PRO A 257 2.37 12.83 4.03
N SER A 258 1.36 13.52 4.55
CA SER A 258 0.04 12.95 4.81
C SER A 258 -0.89 13.10 3.62
N LEU A 259 -1.99 12.35 3.61
CA LEU A 259 -3.01 12.38 2.56
C LEU A 259 -4.28 13.03 3.09
N THR A 260 -4.92 13.84 2.25
CA THR A 260 -6.30 14.29 2.47
C THR A 260 -7.23 13.43 1.62
N THR A 261 -8.12 12.69 2.27
CA THR A 261 -9.07 11.80 1.59
C THR A 261 -10.48 12.36 1.67
N LEU A 262 -11.15 12.45 0.52
CA LEU A 262 -12.56 12.82 0.40
C LEU A 262 -13.36 11.63 -0.11
N TYR A 263 -14.35 11.19 0.67
CA TYR A 263 -15.28 10.15 0.27
C TYR A 263 -16.54 10.80 -0.30
N LEU A 264 -16.82 10.52 -1.57
CA LEU A 264 -17.98 11.06 -2.27
C LEU A 264 -18.93 9.94 -2.66
N VAL A 265 -20.23 10.17 -2.46
CA VAL A 265 -21.30 9.29 -2.93
C VAL A 265 -21.98 9.99 -4.11
N PHE A 266 -22.05 9.30 -5.24
CA PHE A 266 -22.60 9.84 -6.48
C PHE A 266 -23.97 9.21 -6.79
N GLU A 267 -24.89 10.05 -7.26
CA GLU A 267 -26.13 9.64 -7.92
C GLU A 267 -26.35 10.61 -9.11
N PRO A 268 -26.24 10.16 -10.38
CA PRO A 268 -26.04 8.78 -10.85
C PRO A 268 -24.61 8.25 -10.63
N THR A 269 -24.32 6.99 -10.97
CA THR A 269 -23.01 6.38 -10.70
C THR A 269 -21.88 7.05 -11.50
N PRO A 270 -20.60 6.95 -11.08
CA PRO A 270 -19.50 7.49 -11.86
C PRO A 270 -19.44 6.95 -13.31
N ALA A 271 -19.84 5.69 -13.54
CA ALA A 271 -19.91 5.11 -14.87
C ALA A 271 -20.96 5.80 -15.76
N ASP A 272 -22.13 6.14 -15.20
CA ASP A 272 -23.17 6.90 -15.92
C ASP A 272 -22.70 8.32 -16.28
N LEU A 273 -21.69 8.84 -15.56
CA LEU A 273 -21.04 10.12 -15.81
C LEU A 273 -19.82 10.00 -16.75
N GLY A 274 -19.53 8.80 -17.26
CA GLY A 274 -18.45 8.53 -18.21
C GLY A 274 -17.10 8.14 -17.57
N ASN A 275 -17.05 7.84 -16.26
CA ASN A 275 -15.86 7.27 -15.63
C ASN A 275 -15.92 5.74 -15.62
N GLU A 276 -15.23 5.12 -16.57
CA GLU A 276 -15.11 3.67 -16.71
C GLU A 276 -13.85 3.11 -16.01
N CYS A 277 -12.98 3.98 -15.52
CA CYS A 277 -11.70 3.62 -14.93
C CYS A 277 -11.82 3.45 -13.40
N TYR A 278 -11.33 2.33 -12.87
CA TYR A 278 -11.31 2.07 -11.42
C TYR A 278 -10.40 3.04 -10.66
N SER A 279 -9.22 3.33 -11.22
CA SER A 279 -8.25 4.26 -10.65
C SER A 279 -7.85 5.29 -11.71
N THR A 280 -8.02 6.57 -11.38
CA THR A 280 -7.64 7.70 -12.23
C THR A 280 -6.74 8.63 -11.44
N ILE A 281 -5.54 8.87 -11.96
CA ILE A 281 -4.55 9.80 -11.45
C ILE A 281 -4.63 11.05 -12.33
N ILE A 282 -4.92 12.20 -11.71
CA ILE A 282 -5.04 13.48 -12.41
C ILE A 282 -3.88 14.35 -11.97
N GLU A 283 -3.03 14.73 -12.91
CA GLU A 283 -1.84 15.54 -12.64
C GLU A 283 -2.23 16.98 -12.27
N GLY A 284 -1.45 17.57 -11.36
CA GLY A 284 -1.61 18.97 -10.99
C GLY A 284 -1.22 19.90 -12.13
N THR A 285 -1.94 21.03 -12.26
CA THR A 285 -1.69 21.97 -13.37
C THR A 285 -0.32 22.65 -13.32
N ASP A 286 0.32 22.65 -12.15
CA ASP A 286 1.60 23.33 -11.88
C ASP A 286 2.77 22.31 -11.78
N ILE A 287 2.54 21.06 -12.18
CA ILE A 287 3.55 19.99 -12.15
C ILE A 287 4.06 19.76 -13.57
N ASP A 288 5.34 20.07 -13.76
CA ASP A 288 5.99 20.04 -15.09
C ASP A 288 7.13 19.04 -15.23
N THR A 289 7.70 18.63 -14.11
CA THR A 289 8.86 17.75 -14.01
C THR A 289 8.75 16.90 -12.76
N LEU A 290 9.52 15.81 -12.70
CA LEU A 290 9.66 15.01 -11.48
C LEU A 290 10.03 15.88 -10.26
N LEU A 291 10.90 16.88 -10.44
CA LEU A 291 11.33 17.76 -9.35
C LEU A 291 10.23 18.71 -8.86
N THR A 292 9.39 19.21 -9.76
CA THR A 292 8.23 20.03 -9.38
C THR A 292 7.19 19.21 -8.62
N LEU A 293 7.00 17.92 -8.99
CA LEU A 293 6.15 16.99 -8.25
C LEU A 293 6.62 16.84 -6.79
N VAL A 294 7.92 16.60 -6.56
CA VAL A 294 8.50 16.52 -5.20
C VAL A 294 8.21 17.79 -4.40
N THR A 295 8.47 18.94 -5.03
CA THR A 295 8.26 20.24 -4.40
C THR A 295 6.80 20.43 -3.99
N HIS A 296 5.85 19.99 -4.82
CA HIS A 296 4.42 20.09 -4.53
C HIS A 296 3.98 19.16 -3.40
N LEU A 297 4.41 17.89 -3.42
CA LEU A 297 4.07 16.92 -2.38
C LEU A 297 4.60 17.36 -1.01
N ARG A 298 5.79 17.96 -0.96
CA ARG A 298 6.40 18.45 0.30
C ARG A 298 5.84 19.78 0.79
N ARG A 299 5.49 20.71 -0.12
CA ARG A 299 4.84 22.00 0.25
C ARG A 299 3.51 21.81 0.98
N GLY A 300 2.74 20.79 0.62
CA GLY A 300 1.49 20.44 1.33
C GLY A 300 1.73 20.12 2.81
N SER A 301 2.88 19.52 3.12
CA SER A 301 3.28 19.14 4.48
C SER A 301 3.71 20.34 5.34
N GLU A 302 4.53 21.25 4.80
CA GLU A 302 5.02 22.42 5.54
C GLU A 302 3.91 23.43 5.90
N ALA A 303 2.89 23.57 5.03
CA ALA A 303 1.74 24.42 5.29
C ALA A 303 0.82 23.87 6.40
N ALA A 304 0.84 22.54 6.64
CA ALA A 304 0.11 21.91 7.74
C ALA A 304 0.83 22.08 9.08
N ASP A 305 2.16 21.97 9.12
CA ASP A 305 2.96 22.14 10.34
C ASP A 305 2.84 23.55 10.92
N SER A 306 2.78 24.58 10.07
CA SER A 306 2.58 25.97 10.52
C SER A 306 1.17 26.28 11.03
N ARG A 307 0.18 25.40 10.81
CA ARG A 307 -1.22 25.58 11.24
C ARG A 307 -1.66 24.65 12.38
N SER A 308 -0.81 23.71 12.79
CA SER A 308 -1.09 22.73 13.84
C SER A 308 -1.30 23.34 15.25
N SER A 309 -1.10 24.65 15.44
CA SER A 309 -1.43 25.35 16.69
C SER A 309 -2.90 25.78 16.83
N THR A 310 -3.79 25.40 15.91
CA THR A 310 -5.21 25.82 15.99
C THR A 310 -6.14 24.63 15.77
N THR A 311 -6.62 24.03 16.87
CA THR A 311 -7.78 23.13 16.83
C THR A 311 -9.00 23.90 16.35
N ALA A 312 -9.30 23.85 15.06
CA ALA A 312 -10.58 24.29 14.52
C ALA A 312 -11.63 23.23 14.87
N ARG A 313 -12.34 23.42 15.99
CA ARG A 313 -13.58 22.69 16.27
C ARG A 313 -14.61 23.10 15.21
N TRP A 314 -15.04 22.16 14.38
CA TRP A 314 -16.23 22.32 13.57
C TRP A 314 -17.45 22.48 14.50
N PRO A 315 -18.33 23.47 14.29
CA PRO A 315 -19.55 23.58 15.07
C PRO A 315 -20.46 22.38 14.76
N PRO A 316 -21.18 21.84 15.77
CA PRO A 316 -22.11 20.75 15.53
C PRO A 316 -23.22 21.22 14.61
N THR A 317 -23.30 20.66 13.40
CA THR A 317 -24.42 20.88 12.50
C THR A 317 -25.64 20.14 13.05
N SER A 318 -26.59 20.89 13.57
CA SER A 318 -27.92 20.41 13.97
C SER A 318 -28.77 20.16 12.72
N HIS A 319 -28.64 18.98 12.13
CA HIS A 319 -29.65 18.43 11.22
C HIS A 319 -30.20 17.11 11.79
N PRO A 320 -31.54 16.91 11.78
CA PRO A 320 -32.14 15.76 12.41
C PRO A 320 -31.77 14.48 11.65
N MET A 321 -31.30 13.49 12.39
CA MET A 321 -31.13 12.12 11.90
C MET A 321 -32.46 11.60 11.35
N VAL A 322 -32.54 11.40 10.04
CA VAL A 322 -33.57 10.58 9.43
C VAL A 322 -33.17 9.12 9.64
N SER A 323 -33.80 8.48 10.62
CA SER A 323 -33.70 7.04 10.87
C SER A 323 -34.25 6.28 9.65
N LEU A 324 -33.37 5.76 8.80
CA LEU A 324 -33.74 4.75 7.82
C LEU A 324 -33.85 3.39 8.52
N SER A 325 -35.09 3.01 8.84
CA SER A 325 -35.42 1.68 9.34
C SER A 325 -35.13 0.61 8.28
N ALA A 326 -34.41 -0.44 8.67
CA ALA A 326 -34.11 -1.59 7.81
C ALA A 326 -35.40 -2.26 7.29
N PRO A 327 -35.45 -2.68 6.00
CA PRO A 327 -36.58 -3.45 5.49
C PRO A 327 -36.67 -4.82 6.17
N SER A 328 -37.87 -5.17 6.62
CA SER A 328 -38.19 -6.45 7.25
C SER A 328 -38.02 -7.61 6.28
N ARG A 329 -37.38 -8.69 6.76
CA ARG A 329 -37.27 -9.97 6.02
C ARG A 329 -38.68 -10.55 5.78
N PRO A 330 -39.02 -11.01 4.57
CA PRO A 330 -40.26 -11.73 4.35
C PRO A 330 -40.22 -13.10 5.04
N SER A 331 -41.26 -13.40 5.81
CA SER A 331 -41.49 -14.69 6.46
C SER A 331 -41.87 -15.74 5.42
N THR A 332 -41.05 -16.78 5.29
CA THR A 332 -41.41 -18.00 4.56
C THR A 332 -42.33 -18.84 5.44
N THR A 333 -43.64 -18.75 5.19
CA THR A 333 -44.64 -19.65 5.77
C THR A 333 -44.62 -20.98 5.01
N THR A 334 -44.10 -22.03 5.64
CA THR A 334 -44.22 -23.40 5.15
C THR A 334 -45.62 -23.93 5.49
N THR A 335 -46.52 -23.97 4.51
CA THR A 335 -47.78 -24.71 4.62
C THR A 335 -47.52 -26.20 4.41
N ARG A 336 -47.59 -26.97 5.51
CA ARG A 336 -47.83 -28.42 5.44
C ARG A 336 -49.30 -28.66 5.06
N GLY A 337 -49.54 -29.17 3.87
CA GLY A 337 -50.82 -29.78 3.50
C GLY A 337 -50.79 -31.28 3.84
N VAL A 338 -51.68 -31.67 4.75
CA VAL A 338 -52.13 -33.06 4.93
C VAL A 338 -53.51 -33.12 4.26
N GLY A 339 -53.70 -34.05 3.33
CA GLY A 339 -54.95 -34.24 2.59
C GLY A 339 -54.69 -34.47 1.11
#